data_AF-A0A952EXL8-F1
#
_entry.id   AF-A0A952EXL8-F1
#
_cell.length_a   1.000
_cell.length_b   1.000
_cell.length_c   1.000
_cell.angle_alpha   90.00
_cell.angle_beta   90.00
_cell.angle_gamma   90.00
#
_symmetry.space_group_name_H-M   'P 1'
#
loop_
_entity.id
_entity.type
_entity.pdbx_description
1 polymer ?
#
loop_
_entity_poly.entity_id
_entity_poly.type
_entity_poly.pdbx_seq_one_letter_code
_entity_poly.pdbx_strand_id
1 'polypeptide(L)'
;IDGRHTPQEVAAAVSESTGRSVNEDNIGHLVDKQLRPLGLLVQEDGSQPKTKKRNPLLGLRFRYAVTEPDRTRRLTAPFRFLFRPWMVIPVLAAFAVVCWWVFFSKGLAHAAYDAFERPGLLILVFAITIASAGFHEFGHAAAARYGGATPGVMGFGVYLVWPAFYTDVTDAYRLGRGGRVRTDLGGLYFNAIVAVAITSLWWWLHYDALLLVVATQILQMLRQLAPMVRFDGYHLLADITGVPDLFSRIKPTLLGVLPWRWGDPHARMLKPWARIVVTAWVMVVVPLLLCTLAATIIALPRLMGTAWSALGKQRDVLSHAWADGDMVQATARVLAMIAILIPVAGVTYMVVRIARRSAIGAWHGTAGKPAMRVLAILLGAAVITGIAYAWWPGEGRYRPIQPWERGTVGDIMYAIGVERMSEPPRTVN
;
A
#
# COMPACT_ATOMS: atom_id res chain seq x y z
N ILE A 1 33.57 3.10 -20.70
CA ILE A 1 32.21 2.55 -20.42
C ILE A 1 32.21 1.03 -20.53
N ASP A 2 32.78 0.48 -21.60
CA ASP A 2 32.92 -0.96 -21.88
C ASP A 2 34.35 -1.50 -21.67
N GLY A 3 35.28 -0.62 -21.25
CA GLY A 3 36.69 -0.94 -21.03
C GLY A 3 37.50 -1.11 -22.32
N ARG A 4 36.92 -0.82 -23.49
CA ARG A 4 37.56 -1.02 -24.80
C ARG A 4 37.62 0.24 -25.64
N HIS A 5 36.57 1.07 -25.57
CA HIS A 5 36.49 2.29 -26.38
C HIS A 5 36.68 3.55 -25.55
N THR A 6 37.35 4.54 -26.14
CA THR A 6 37.49 5.88 -25.56
C THR A 6 36.17 6.65 -25.65
N PRO A 7 35.94 7.66 -24.78
CA PRO A 7 34.75 8.52 -24.88
C PRO A 7 34.56 9.15 -26.27
N GLN A 8 35.66 9.47 -26.95
CA GLN A 8 35.67 10.06 -28.28
C GLN A 8 35.23 9.05 -29.37
N GLU A 9 35.69 7.80 -29.28
CA GLU A 9 35.26 6.71 -30.18
C GLU A 9 33.77 6.39 -29.99
N VAL A 10 33.29 6.37 -28.75
CA VAL A 10 31.86 6.17 -28.45
C VAL A 10 31.04 7.32 -29.01
N ALA A 11 31.50 8.57 -28.85
CA ALA A 11 30.82 9.74 -29.40
C ALA A 11 30.72 9.69 -30.94
N ALA A 12 31.79 9.26 -31.61
CA ALA A 12 31.82 9.07 -33.07
C ALA A 12 30.82 7.99 -33.53
N ALA A 13 30.84 6.80 -32.91
CA ALA A 13 29.95 5.70 -33.26
C ALA A 13 28.46 6.00 -33.01
N VAL A 14 28.16 6.73 -31.92
CA VAL A 14 26.79 7.18 -31.64
C VAL A 14 26.34 8.24 -32.65
N SER A 15 27.25 9.15 -33.03
CA SER A 15 26.95 10.17 -34.03
C SER A 15 26.63 9.57 -35.40
N GLU A 16 27.40 8.55 -35.79
CA GLU A 16 27.20 7.82 -37.04
C GLU A 16 25.88 7.03 -37.07
N SER A 17 25.56 6.33 -35.97
CA SER A 17 24.35 5.49 -35.90
C SER A 17 23.04 6.27 -35.70
N THR A 18 23.09 7.45 -35.06
CA THR A 18 21.89 8.23 -34.73
C THR A 18 21.69 9.47 -35.61
N GLY A 19 22.69 9.84 -36.41
CA GLY A 19 22.69 11.03 -37.25
C GLY A 19 22.69 12.35 -36.47
N ARG A 20 23.04 12.32 -35.17
CA ARG A 20 23.09 13.49 -34.28
C ARG A 20 24.53 13.74 -33.84
N SER A 21 24.98 14.99 -33.81
CA SER A 21 26.33 15.29 -33.30
C SER A 21 26.41 15.05 -31.79
N VAL A 22 27.20 14.06 -31.41
CA VAL A 22 27.55 13.76 -30.02
C VAL A 22 29.07 13.97 -29.89
N ASN A 23 29.48 14.77 -28.90
CA ASN A 23 30.88 15.02 -28.60
C ASN A 23 31.31 14.26 -27.33
N GLU A 24 32.61 14.30 -27.05
CA GLU A 24 33.21 13.68 -25.86
C GLU A 24 32.61 14.22 -24.56
N ASP A 25 32.37 15.53 -24.47
CA ASP A 25 31.77 16.16 -23.28
C ASP A 25 30.37 15.61 -22.97
N ASN A 26 29.56 15.32 -23.98
CA ASN A 26 28.25 14.71 -23.79
C ASN A 26 28.37 13.30 -23.20
N ILE A 27 29.38 12.53 -23.63
CA ILE A 27 29.67 11.20 -23.08
C ILE A 27 30.19 11.32 -21.65
N GLY A 28 31.13 12.24 -21.38
CA GLY A 28 31.63 12.54 -20.03
C GLY A 28 30.51 12.95 -19.08
N HIS A 29 29.62 13.85 -19.52
CA HIS A 29 28.44 14.25 -18.75
C HIS A 29 27.50 13.08 -18.50
N LEU A 30 27.22 12.24 -19.50
CA LEU A 30 26.37 11.05 -19.32
C LEU A 30 26.99 10.09 -18.29
N VAL A 31 28.29 9.81 -18.43
CA VAL A 31 29.06 8.92 -17.55
C VAL A 31 29.09 9.45 -16.12
N ASP A 32 29.57 10.67 -15.91
CA ASP A 32 29.86 11.16 -14.55
C ASP A 32 28.63 11.75 -13.85
N LYS A 33 27.67 12.32 -14.58
CA LYS A 33 26.47 12.92 -13.97
C LYS A 33 25.26 12.00 -13.96
N GLN A 34 25.18 11.00 -14.84
CA GLN A 34 24.01 10.11 -14.90
C GLN A 34 24.37 8.67 -14.52
N LEU A 35 25.31 8.02 -15.23
CA LEU A 35 25.56 6.59 -15.09
C LEU A 35 26.30 6.23 -13.79
N ARG A 36 27.37 6.97 -13.46
CA ARG A 36 28.21 6.74 -12.27
C ARG A 36 27.44 6.99 -10.95
N PRO A 37 26.64 8.07 -10.80
CA PRO A 37 25.80 8.26 -9.61
C PRO A 37 24.69 7.22 -9.45
N LEU A 38 24.23 6.63 -10.57
CA LEU A 38 23.25 5.54 -10.58
C LEU A 38 23.86 4.17 -10.28
N GLY A 39 25.19 4.07 -10.12
CA GLY A 39 25.86 2.80 -9.86
C GLY A 39 25.89 1.84 -11.04
N LEU A 40 25.63 2.35 -12.26
CA LEU A 40 25.65 1.57 -13.50
C LEU A 40 27.05 1.44 -14.09
N LEU A 41 28.03 2.18 -13.52
CA LEU A 41 29.44 2.10 -13.87
C LEU A 41 30.25 1.92 -12.58
N VAL A 42 31.31 1.14 -12.69
CA VAL A 42 32.30 0.96 -11.62
C VAL A 42 33.06 2.27 -11.44
N GLN A 43 33.46 2.58 -10.21
CA GLN A 43 34.39 3.68 -9.96
C GLN A 43 35.77 3.35 -10.55
N GLU A 44 36.61 4.37 -10.72
CA GLU A 44 37.97 4.19 -11.27
C GLU A 44 38.84 3.29 -10.40
N ASP A 45 38.50 3.14 -9.12
CA ASP A 45 39.13 2.25 -8.15
C ASP A 45 38.57 0.80 -8.15
N GLY A 46 37.66 0.47 -9.08
CA GLY A 46 37.04 -0.85 -9.13
C GLY A 46 35.89 -1.06 -8.13
N SER A 47 35.58 -0.07 -7.29
CA SER A 47 34.50 -0.17 -6.31
C SER A 47 33.14 0.17 -6.91
N GLN A 48 32.06 -0.43 -6.36
CA GLN A 48 30.70 -0.06 -6.76
C GLN A 48 30.28 1.24 -6.08
N PRO A 49 29.78 2.25 -6.82
CA PRO A 49 29.26 3.47 -6.21
C PRO A 49 28.14 3.15 -5.21
N LYS A 50 28.23 3.73 -4.01
CA LYS A 50 27.12 3.66 -3.03
C LYS A 50 25.92 4.45 -3.55
N THR A 51 25.01 3.77 -4.23
CA THR A 51 23.80 4.39 -4.76
C THR A 51 22.87 4.81 -3.63
N LYS A 52 22.44 6.08 -3.63
CA LYS A 52 21.46 6.58 -2.68
C LYS A 52 20.08 6.09 -3.08
N LYS A 53 19.71 4.87 -2.64
CA LYS A 53 18.36 4.33 -2.85
C LYS A 53 17.34 5.30 -2.24
N ARG A 54 16.36 5.71 -3.05
CA ARG A 54 15.28 6.60 -2.60
C ARG A 54 14.47 5.86 -1.54
N ASN A 55 14.30 6.46 -0.36
CA ASN A 55 13.49 5.91 0.73
C ASN A 55 12.06 6.50 0.67
N PRO A 56 11.13 5.87 -0.09
CA PRO A 56 9.74 6.30 -0.12
C PRO A 56 9.11 6.20 1.27
N LEU A 57 8.12 7.05 1.54
CA LEU A 57 7.34 7.00 2.79
C LEU A 57 6.68 5.63 2.99
N LEU A 58 6.19 5.10 1.89
CA LEU A 58 5.37 3.90 1.75
C LEU A 58 6.18 2.75 1.12
N GLY A 59 7.41 2.55 1.59
CA GLY A 59 8.26 1.44 1.15
C GLY A 59 8.23 0.29 2.13
N LEU A 60 8.26 -0.94 1.62
CA LEU A 60 8.44 -2.15 2.43
C LEU A 60 9.79 -2.12 3.16
N ARG A 61 9.77 -2.24 4.49
CA ARG A 61 10.95 -2.23 5.38
C ARG A 61 11.17 -3.61 6.00
N PHE A 62 12.33 -3.81 6.63
CA PHE A 62 12.70 -5.08 7.31
C PHE A 62 12.46 -6.32 6.44
N ARG A 63 13.02 -6.28 5.22
CA ARG A 63 12.87 -7.37 4.27
C ARG A 63 13.68 -8.57 4.73
N TYR A 64 12.99 -9.66 5.02
CA TYR A 64 13.57 -10.96 5.28
C TYR A 64 13.33 -11.86 4.07
N ALA A 65 14.41 -12.35 3.48
CA ALA A 65 14.35 -13.31 2.38
C ALA A 65 13.96 -14.68 2.94
N VAL A 66 12.82 -15.22 2.49
CA VAL A 66 12.35 -16.55 2.92
C VAL A 66 12.83 -17.63 1.94
N THR A 67 12.94 -17.28 0.66
CA THR A 67 13.35 -18.21 -0.39
C THR A 67 14.41 -17.61 -1.30
N GLU A 68 15.42 -18.42 -1.64
CA GLU A 68 16.44 -18.09 -2.64
C GLU A 68 15.83 -18.12 -4.06
N PRO A 69 16.34 -17.33 -5.02
CA PRO A 69 15.77 -17.24 -6.37
C PRO A 69 15.65 -18.60 -7.09
N ASP A 70 16.63 -19.49 -6.91
CA ASP A 70 16.57 -20.85 -7.49
C ASP A 70 15.43 -21.69 -6.92
N ARG A 71 15.15 -21.57 -5.62
CA ARG A 71 14.06 -22.30 -4.97
C ARG A 71 12.71 -21.70 -5.36
N THR A 72 12.59 -20.37 -5.36
CA THR A 72 11.41 -19.66 -5.86
C THR A 72 11.13 -20.09 -7.30
N ARG A 73 12.16 -20.18 -8.14
CA ARG A 73 12.04 -20.65 -9.53
C ARG A 73 11.53 -22.09 -9.59
N ARG A 74 12.01 -23.01 -8.77
CA ARG A 74 11.54 -24.41 -8.77
C ARG A 74 10.09 -24.52 -8.28
N LEU A 75 9.75 -23.84 -7.20
CA LEU A 75 8.41 -23.85 -6.60
C LEU A 75 7.36 -23.23 -7.53
N THR A 76 7.71 -22.17 -8.25
CA THR A 76 6.78 -21.44 -9.14
C THR A 76 6.72 -22.01 -10.55
N ALA A 77 7.61 -22.94 -10.92
CA ALA A 77 7.67 -23.54 -12.25
C ALA A 77 6.36 -24.24 -12.67
N PRO A 78 5.73 -25.10 -11.84
CA PRO A 78 4.51 -25.81 -12.22
C PRO A 78 3.34 -24.84 -12.47
N PHE A 79 3.29 -23.78 -11.67
CA PHE A 79 2.26 -22.75 -11.72
C PHE A 79 2.27 -21.92 -13.01
N ARG A 80 3.34 -21.98 -13.82
CA ARG A 80 3.38 -21.38 -15.16
C ARG A 80 2.23 -21.85 -16.04
N PHE A 81 1.80 -23.10 -15.88
CA PHE A 81 0.72 -23.69 -16.65
C PHE A 81 -0.62 -22.98 -16.46
N LEU A 82 -0.89 -22.43 -15.27
CA LEU A 82 -2.12 -21.70 -14.97
C LEU A 82 -2.30 -20.43 -15.79
N PHE A 83 -1.21 -19.87 -16.33
CA PHE A 83 -1.23 -18.69 -17.20
C PHE A 83 -1.50 -19.00 -18.67
N ARG A 84 -1.73 -20.27 -19.03
CA ARG A 84 -2.15 -20.63 -20.39
C ARG A 84 -3.59 -20.14 -20.64
N PRO A 85 -3.92 -19.61 -21.84
CA PRO A 85 -5.23 -19.01 -22.10
C PRO A 85 -6.44 -19.89 -21.75
N TRP A 86 -6.33 -21.19 -22.01
CA TRP A 86 -7.37 -22.18 -21.74
C TRP A 86 -7.57 -22.51 -20.25
N MET A 87 -6.67 -22.08 -19.36
CA MET A 87 -6.87 -22.11 -17.90
C MET A 87 -7.33 -20.75 -17.38
N VAL A 88 -6.76 -19.66 -17.91
CA VAL A 88 -7.09 -18.29 -17.48
C VAL A 88 -8.56 -17.97 -17.74
N ILE A 89 -9.06 -18.23 -18.95
CA ILE A 89 -10.44 -17.91 -19.34
C ILE A 89 -11.47 -18.58 -18.43
N PRO A 90 -11.47 -19.92 -18.24
CA PRO A 90 -12.48 -20.57 -17.39
C PRO A 90 -12.34 -20.17 -15.91
N VAL A 91 -11.14 -19.97 -15.39
CA VAL A 91 -10.94 -19.52 -13.99
C VAL A 91 -11.52 -18.12 -13.79
N LEU A 92 -11.26 -17.19 -14.72
CA LEU A 92 -11.82 -15.83 -14.62
C LEU A 92 -13.34 -15.84 -14.79
N ALA A 93 -13.88 -16.67 -15.67
CA ALA A 93 -15.33 -16.85 -15.81
C ALA A 93 -15.96 -17.40 -14.52
N ALA A 94 -15.37 -18.45 -13.94
CA ALA A 94 -15.81 -19.00 -12.66
C ALA A 94 -15.73 -17.96 -11.54
N PHE A 95 -14.64 -17.19 -11.47
CA PHE A 95 -14.48 -16.13 -10.48
C PHE A 95 -15.52 -15.00 -10.66
N ALA A 96 -15.86 -14.64 -11.90
CA ALA A 96 -16.91 -13.67 -12.18
C ALA A 96 -18.28 -14.17 -11.70
N VAL A 97 -18.58 -15.46 -11.89
CA VAL A 97 -19.80 -16.09 -11.37
C VAL A 97 -19.81 -16.09 -9.84
N VAL A 98 -18.69 -16.43 -9.19
CA VAL A 98 -18.55 -16.37 -7.73
C VAL A 98 -18.79 -14.95 -7.22
N CYS A 99 -18.16 -13.95 -7.84
CA CYS A 99 -18.38 -12.54 -7.49
C CYS A 99 -19.86 -12.16 -7.62
N TRP A 100 -20.46 -12.44 -8.79
CA TRP A 100 -21.87 -12.15 -9.04
C TRP A 100 -22.77 -12.77 -7.97
N TRP A 101 -22.59 -14.05 -7.68
CA TRP A 101 -23.38 -14.77 -6.69
C TRP A 101 -23.20 -14.23 -5.26
N VAL A 102 -21.96 -13.93 -4.85
CA VAL A 102 -21.67 -13.36 -3.52
C VAL A 102 -22.29 -11.97 -3.37
N PHE A 103 -22.14 -11.09 -4.37
CA PHE A 103 -22.63 -9.71 -4.29
C PHE A 103 -24.14 -9.59 -4.45
N PHE A 104 -24.74 -10.33 -5.38
CA PHE A 104 -26.15 -10.14 -5.75
C PHE A 104 -27.11 -11.19 -5.17
N SER A 105 -26.63 -12.38 -4.81
CA SER A 105 -27.52 -13.45 -4.29
C SER A 105 -27.37 -13.67 -2.79
N LYS A 106 -26.16 -13.88 -2.28
CA LYS A 106 -25.94 -14.13 -0.84
C LYS A 106 -25.89 -12.85 -0.01
N GLY A 107 -25.26 -11.80 -0.54
CA GLY A 107 -25.02 -10.54 0.17
C GLY A 107 -23.87 -10.65 1.18
N LEU A 108 -23.08 -9.57 1.29
CA LEU A 108 -21.91 -9.52 2.19
C LEU A 108 -22.28 -9.35 3.67
N ALA A 109 -23.52 -8.95 3.97
CA ALA A 109 -23.97 -8.67 5.33
C ALA A 109 -24.03 -9.93 6.21
N HIS A 110 -24.42 -11.07 5.64
CA HIS A 110 -24.53 -12.33 6.37
C HIS A 110 -23.15 -12.86 6.79
N ALA A 111 -22.18 -12.79 5.88
CA ALA A 111 -20.79 -13.13 6.17
C ALA A 111 -20.20 -12.23 7.28
N ALA A 112 -20.47 -10.93 7.23
CA ALA A 112 -20.03 -10.00 8.27
C ALA A 112 -20.63 -10.34 9.64
N TYR A 113 -21.91 -10.71 9.71
CA TYR A 113 -22.57 -11.13 10.94
C TYR A 113 -21.94 -12.40 11.54
N ASP A 114 -21.73 -13.44 10.72
CA ASP A 114 -21.14 -14.71 11.16
C ASP A 114 -19.70 -14.54 11.69
N ALA A 115 -18.95 -13.55 11.18
CA ALA A 115 -17.62 -13.21 11.66
C ALA A 115 -17.61 -12.72 13.12
N PHE A 116 -18.65 -11.97 13.53
CA PHE A 116 -18.75 -11.40 14.86
C PHE A 116 -19.29 -12.39 15.90
N GLU A 117 -20.20 -13.28 15.49
CA GLU A 117 -20.85 -14.22 16.42
C GLU A 117 -20.00 -15.47 16.70
N ARG A 118 -19.08 -15.85 15.81
CA ARG A 118 -18.30 -17.10 15.93
C ARG A 118 -16.79 -16.84 15.91
N PRO A 119 -16.17 -16.49 17.05
CA PRO A 119 -14.76 -16.13 17.12
C PRO A 119 -13.79 -17.24 16.66
N GLY A 120 -14.19 -18.51 16.74
CA GLY A 120 -13.41 -19.62 16.17
C GLY A 120 -13.23 -19.56 14.65
N LEU A 121 -14.20 -18.97 13.93
CA LEU A 121 -14.11 -18.78 12.47
C LEU A 121 -13.06 -17.73 12.09
N LEU A 122 -12.79 -16.76 12.98
CA LEU A 122 -11.80 -15.72 12.73
C LEU A 122 -10.39 -16.30 12.62
N ILE A 123 -10.07 -17.36 13.37
CA ILE A 123 -8.77 -18.06 13.29
C ILE A 123 -8.62 -18.71 11.91
N LEU A 124 -9.67 -19.41 11.44
CA LEU A 124 -9.66 -20.03 10.11
C LEU A 124 -9.52 -18.98 9.00
N VAL A 125 -10.31 -17.90 9.07
CA VAL A 125 -10.24 -16.78 8.12
C VAL A 125 -8.86 -16.15 8.11
N PHE A 126 -8.27 -15.94 9.28
CA PHE A 126 -6.92 -15.39 9.42
C PHE A 126 -5.86 -16.32 8.82
N ALA A 127 -5.90 -17.62 9.14
CA ALA A 127 -4.97 -18.61 8.62
C ALA A 127 -5.04 -18.70 7.08
N ILE A 128 -6.25 -18.78 6.51
CA ILE A 128 -6.43 -18.81 5.06
C ILE A 128 -6.01 -17.48 4.43
N THR A 129 -6.24 -16.34 5.10
CA THR A 129 -5.79 -15.04 4.59
C THR A 129 -4.27 -14.97 4.47
N ILE A 130 -3.53 -15.45 5.48
CA ILE A 130 -2.06 -15.51 5.43
C ILE A 130 -1.60 -16.45 4.32
N ALA A 131 -2.20 -17.64 4.22
CA ALA A 131 -1.88 -18.60 3.16
C ALA A 131 -2.15 -18.03 1.76
N SER A 132 -3.29 -17.36 1.58
CA SER A 132 -3.67 -16.69 0.33
C SER A 132 -2.69 -15.58 -0.02
N ALA A 133 -2.25 -14.78 0.95
CA ALA A 133 -1.25 -13.73 0.73
C ALA A 133 0.12 -14.30 0.29
N GLY A 134 0.51 -15.49 0.76
CA GLY A 134 1.70 -16.19 0.23
C GLY A 134 1.46 -16.72 -1.19
N PHE A 135 0.28 -17.25 -1.46
CA PHE A 135 -0.08 -17.77 -2.79
C PHE A 135 -0.20 -16.66 -3.85
N HIS A 136 -0.67 -15.48 -3.45
CA HIS A 136 -0.68 -14.26 -4.25
C HIS A 136 0.70 -13.94 -4.84
N GLU A 137 1.72 -13.97 -4.00
CA GLU A 137 3.10 -13.74 -4.41
C GLU A 137 3.63 -14.78 -5.40
N PHE A 138 3.20 -16.04 -5.26
CA PHE A 138 3.50 -17.08 -6.27
C PHE A 138 2.87 -16.74 -7.63
N GLY A 139 1.72 -16.07 -7.63
CA GLY A 139 1.07 -15.58 -8.84
C GLY A 139 1.93 -14.58 -9.60
N HIS A 140 2.53 -13.60 -8.94
CA HIS A 140 3.45 -12.65 -9.58
C HIS A 140 4.68 -13.36 -10.16
N ALA A 141 5.32 -14.25 -9.37
CA ALA A 141 6.48 -15.00 -9.83
C ALA A 141 6.16 -15.90 -11.04
N ALA A 142 5.05 -16.64 -10.98
CA ALA A 142 4.64 -17.54 -12.05
C ALA A 142 4.24 -16.76 -13.33
N ALA A 143 3.60 -15.60 -13.19
CA ALA A 143 3.27 -14.71 -14.30
C ALA A 143 4.52 -14.13 -14.98
N ALA A 144 5.48 -13.62 -14.20
CA ALA A 144 6.76 -13.13 -14.70
C ALA A 144 7.49 -14.21 -15.50
N ARG A 145 7.54 -15.43 -14.94
CA ARG A 145 8.13 -16.60 -15.60
C ARG A 145 7.41 -16.99 -16.88
N TYR A 146 6.07 -16.98 -16.87
CA TYR A 146 5.29 -17.26 -18.08
C TYR A 146 5.65 -16.30 -19.21
N GLY A 147 5.87 -15.02 -18.88
CA GLY A 147 6.33 -13.99 -19.80
C GLY A 147 7.79 -14.13 -20.27
N GLY A 148 8.60 -14.97 -19.62
CA GLY A 148 10.02 -15.17 -19.93
C GLY A 148 10.99 -14.39 -19.03
N ALA A 149 10.49 -13.69 -18.00
CA ALA A 149 11.33 -13.05 -16.99
C ALA A 149 11.73 -14.05 -15.89
N THR A 150 12.75 -13.68 -15.13
CA THR A 150 13.30 -14.47 -14.02
C THR A 150 12.84 -13.89 -12.67
N PRO A 151 11.97 -14.60 -11.92
CA PRO A 151 11.61 -14.20 -10.56
C PRO A 151 12.83 -14.24 -9.65
N GLY A 152 12.98 -13.21 -8.82
CA GLY A 152 14.04 -13.10 -7.83
C GLY A 152 13.66 -13.70 -6.49
N VAL A 153 14.16 -13.09 -5.42
CA VAL A 153 13.93 -13.50 -4.04
C VAL A 153 12.47 -13.27 -3.65
N MET A 154 11.87 -14.23 -2.95
CA MET A 154 10.58 -14.06 -2.30
C MET A 154 10.75 -14.11 -0.78
N GLY A 155 10.03 -13.24 -0.08
CA GLY A 155 10.22 -13.05 1.34
C GLY A 155 9.06 -12.35 2.01
N PHE A 156 9.35 -11.88 3.21
CA PHE A 156 8.43 -11.17 4.08
C PHE A 156 9.03 -9.83 4.48
N GLY A 157 8.22 -8.81 4.62
CA GLY A 157 8.62 -7.52 5.13
C GLY A 157 7.50 -6.86 5.92
N VAL A 158 7.80 -5.67 6.45
CA VAL A 158 6.84 -4.87 7.19
C VAL A 158 6.52 -3.62 6.39
N TYR A 159 5.26 -3.53 5.96
CA TYR A 159 4.71 -2.35 5.32
C TYR A 159 4.13 -1.42 6.38
N LEU A 160 4.91 -0.39 6.74
CA LEU A 160 4.62 0.57 7.80
C LEU A 160 4.56 -0.06 9.21
N VAL A 161 3.53 -0.87 9.46
CA VAL A 161 3.34 -1.72 10.65
C VAL A 161 2.74 -3.09 10.32
N TRP A 162 2.25 -3.29 9.10
CA TRP A 162 1.58 -4.52 8.72
C TRP A 162 2.56 -5.51 8.09
N PRO A 163 2.51 -6.79 8.47
CA PRO A 163 3.23 -7.85 7.79
C PRO A 163 2.78 -7.93 6.33
N ALA A 164 3.72 -8.09 5.39
CA ALA A 164 3.43 -8.28 3.98
C ALA A 164 4.44 -9.24 3.34
N PHE A 165 3.96 -10.17 2.54
CA PHE A 165 4.83 -10.96 1.67
C PHE A 165 5.27 -10.09 0.48
N TYR A 166 6.39 -10.46 -0.15
CA TYR A 166 6.86 -9.81 -1.36
C TYR A 166 7.63 -10.78 -2.24
N THR A 167 7.54 -10.57 -3.54
CA THR A 167 8.35 -11.23 -4.55
C THR A 167 9.10 -10.20 -5.36
N ASP A 168 10.40 -10.39 -5.56
CA ASP A 168 11.16 -9.57 -6.49
C ASP A 168 10.84 -9.99 -7.94
N VAL A 169 10.11 -9.14 -8.65
CA VAL A 169 9.80 -9.28 -10.08
C VAL A 169 10.46 -8.18 -10.91
N THR A 170 11.57 -7.61 -10.45
CA THR A 170 12.26 -6.51 -11.16
C THR A 170 12.65 -6.88 -12.60
N ASP A 171 13.00 -8.14 -12.87
CA ASP A 171 13.34 -8.61 -14.24
C ASP A 171 12.14 -8.54 -15.21
N ALA A 172 10.90 -8.43 -14.71
CA ALA A 172 9.71 -8.25 -15.53
C ALA A 172 9.73 -6.96 -16.35
N TYR A 173 10.53 -5.94 -15.97
CA TYR A 173 10.70 -4.72 -16.76
C TYR A 173 11.25 -4.98 -18.17
N ARG A 174 11.93 -6.12 -18.40
CA ARG A 174 12.41 -6.54 -19.73
C ARG A 174 11.29 -7.06 -20.63
N LEU A 175 10.14 -7.40 -20.05
CA LEU A 175 8.97 -7.85 -20.81
C LEU A 175 8.28 -6.68 -21.50
N GLY A 176 7.59 -6.98 -22.60
CA GLY A 176 6.64 -6.05 -23.21
C GLY A 176 5.49 -5.70 -22.27
N ARG A 177 4.72 -4.66 -22.64
CA ARG A 177 3.60 -4.13 -21.82
C ARG A 177 2.64 -5.21 -21.32
N GLY A 178 2.23 -6.14 -22.18
CA GLY A 178 1.33 -7.25 -21.80
C GLY A 178 1.96 -8.25 -20.82
N GLY A 179 3.28 -8.45 -20.87
CA GLY A 179 4.01 -9.28 -19.92
C GLY A 179 4.10 -8.66 -18.53
N ARG A 180 4.32 -7.33 -18.47
CA ARG A 180 4.33 -6.57 -17.22
C ARG A 180 2.96 -6.54 -16.56
N VAL A 181 1.92 -6.17 -17.32
CA VAL A 181 0.53 -6.19 -16.84
C VAL A 181 0.11 -7.58 -16.34
N ARG A 182 0.51 -8.65 -17.02
CA ARG A 182 0.25 -10.03 -16.54
C ARG A 182 0.96 -10.31 -15.23
N THR A 183 2.20 -9.82 -15.08
CA THR A 183 2.97 -9.97 -13.85
C THR A 183 2.30 -9.23 -12.70
N ASP A 184 1.88 -7.98 -12.90
CA ASP A 184 1.19 -7.17 -11.90
C ASP A 184 -0.16 -7.77 -11.49
N LEU A 185 -0.90 -8.36 -12.44
CA LEU A 185 -2.19 -9.02 -12.16
C LEU A 185 -2.03 -10.46 -11.66
N GLY A 186 -0.81 -11.02 -11.66
CA GLY A 186 -0.55 -12.41 -11.33
C GLY A 186 -1.03 -12.78 -9.93
N GLY A 187 -0.79 -11.92 -8.94
CA GLY A 187 -1.26 -12.13 -7.58
C GLY A 187 -2.77 -12.08 -7.43
N LEU A 188 -3.45 -11.12 -8.08
CA LEU A 188 -4.92 -11.08 -8.09
C LEU A 188 -5.51 -12.32 -8.76
N TYR A 189 -4.89 -12.81 -9.84
CA TYR A 189 -5.33 -14.04 -10.50
C TYR A 189 -5.23 -15.24 -9.56
N PHE A 190 -4.19 -15.32 -8.74
CA PHE A 190 -4.03 -16.39 -7.76
C PHE A 190 -5.04 -16.28 -6.61
N ASN A 191 -5.35 -15.07 -6.16
CA ASN A 191 -6.46 -14.86 -5.22
C ASN A 191 -7.81 -15.28 -5.82
N ALA A 192 -8.03 -15.05 -7.13
CA ALA A 192 -9.23 -15.52 -7.82
C ALA A 192 -9.33 -17.05 -7.84
N ILE A 193 -8.21 -17.75 -8.08
CA ILE A 193 -8.15 -19.23 -8.00
C ILE A 193 -8.53 -19.70 -6.60
N VAL A 194 -7.96 -19.09 -5.55
CA VAL A 194 -8.25 -19.42 -4.15
C VAL A 194 -9.74 -19.18 -3.84
N ALA A 195 -10.29 -18.04 -4.27
CA ALA A 195 -11.71 -17.74 -4.09
C ALA A 195 -12.60 -18.79 -4.75
N VAL A 196 -12.34 -19.16 -6.01
CA VAL A 196 -13.09 -20.21 -6.71
C VAL A 196 -12.95 -21.56 -5.99
N ALA A 197 -11.74 -21.96 -5.60
CA ALA A 197 -11.50 -23.23 -4.92
C ALA A 197 -12.23 -23.31 -3.57
N ILE A 198 -12.22 -22.24 -2.78
CA ILE A 198 -12.92 -22.18 -1.50
C ILE A 198 -14.44 -22.20 -1.70
N THR A 199 -14.97 -21.50 -2.72
CA THR A 199 -16.40 -21.57 -3.06
C THR A 199 -16.80 -22.97 -3.50
N SER A 200 -15.98 -23.66 -4.29
CA SER A 200 -16.22 -25.06 -4.66
C SER A 200 -16.21 -25.98 -3.45
N LEU A 201 -15.28 -25.77 -2.51
CA LEU A 201 -15.22 -26.52 -1.26
C LEU A 201 -16.44 -26.26 -0.38
N TRP A 202 -16.90 -25.01 -0.30
CA TRP A 202 -18.15 -24.65 0.38
C TRP A 202 -19.35 -25.36 -0.24
N TRP A 203 -19.42 -25.48 -1.56
CA TRP A 203 -20.51 -26.20 -2.23
C TRP A 203 -20.59 -27.67 -1.79
N TRP A 204 -19.47 -28.27 -1.42
CA TRP A 204 -19.41 -29.65 -0.95
C TRP A 204 -19.65 -29.80 0.56
N LEU A 205 -19.07 -28.91 1.37
CA LEU A 205 -19.13 -28.98 2.84
C LEU A 205 -20.31 -28.24 3.47
N HIS A 206 -20.91 -27.28 2.76
CA HIS A 206 -21.93 -26.35 3.25
C HIS A 206 -21.54 -25.62 4.55
N TYR A 207 -20.24 -25.35 4.73
CA TYR A 207 -19.71 -24.68 5.92
C TYR A 207 -19.58 -23.17 5.70
N ASP A 208 -20.56 -22.38 6.16
CA ASP A 208 -20.70 -20.95 5.85
C ASP A 208 -19.47 -20.07 6.20
N ALA A 209 -18.60 -20.51 7.11
CA ALA A 209 -17.33 -19.85 7.38
C ALA A 209 -16.46 -19.68 6.12
N LEU A 210 -16.52 -20.62 5.18
CA LEU A 210 -15.77 -20.55 3.93
C LEU A 210 -16.26 -19.38 3.06
N LEU A 211 -17.54 -19.01 3.13
CA LEU A 211 -18.06 -17.85 2.41
C LEU A 211 -17.51 -16.54 2.99
N LEU A 212 -17.34 -16.45 4.30
CA LEU A 212 -16.69 -15.29 4.93
C LEU A 212 -15.25 -15.14 4.43
N VAL A 213 -14.52 -16.25 4.24
CA VAL A 213 -13.18 -16.21 3.65
C VAL A 213 -13.24 -15.65 2.23
N VAL A 214 -14.16 -16.14 1.39
CA VAL A 214 -14.32 -15.68 -0.01
C VAL A 214 -14.67 -14.19 -0.05
N ALA A 215 -15.63 -13.75 0.76
CA ALA A 215 -16.02 -12.34 0.87
C ALA A 215 -14.83 -11.45 1.29
N THR A 216 -14.09 -11.90 2.30
CA THR A 216 -12.89 -11.19 2.80
C THR A 216 -11.80 -11.12 1.73
N GLN A 217 -11.56 -12.21 0.99
CA GLN A 217 -10.60 -12.25 -0.12
C GLN A 217 -10.99 -11.28 -1.25
N ILE A 218 -12.26 -11.25 -1.64
CA ILE A 218 -12.76 -10.32 -2.67
C ILE A 218 -12.53 -8.86 -2.21
N LEU A 219 -12.86 -8.53 -0.96
CA LEU A 219 -12.62 -7.19 -0.42
C LEU A 219 -11.12 -6.83 -0.37
N GLN A 220 -10.25 -7.79 -0.05
CA GLN A 220 -8.80 -7.60 -0.10
C GLN A 220 -8.30 -7.37 -1.54
N MET A 221 -8.81 -8.13 -2.51
CA MET A 221 -8.48 -7.93 -3.93
C MET A 221 -8.89 -6.54 -4.43
N LEU A 222 -10.09 -6.07 -4.07
CA LEU A 222 -10.54 -4.72 -4.40
C LEU A 222 -9.62 -3.64 -3.80
N ARG A 223 -9.19 -3.83 -2.55
CA ARG A 223 -8.23 -2.94 -1.89
C ARG A 223 -6.86 -2.96 -2.58
N GLN A 224 -6.39 -4.13 -3.00
CA GLN A 224 -5.11 -4.30 -3.70
C GLN A 224 -5.14 -3.67 -5.10
N LEU A 225 -6.30 -3.70 -5.77
CA LEU A 225 -6.51 -3.03 -7.06
C LEU A 225 -6.66 -1.51 -6.94
N ALA A 226 -6.96 -0.99 -5.74
CA ALA A 226 -7.09 0.44 -5.54
C ALA A 226 -5.72 1.13 -5.65
N PRO A 227 -5.52 2.07 -6.59
CA PRO A 227 -4.22 2.65 -6.89
C PRO A 227 -3.82 3.76 -5.91
N MET A 228 -4.23 3.68 -4.64
CA MET A 228 -3.95 4.71 -3.63
C MET A 228 -2.52 4.62 -3.08
N VAL A 229 -2.02 3.38 -3.00
CA VAL A 229 -0.75 2.99 -2.38
C VAL A 229 -0.01 2.13 -3.39
N ARG A 230 1.27 1.80 -3.14
CA ARG A 230 2.08 0.88 -3.97
C ARG A 230 1.62 -0.59 -3.86
N PHE A 231 0.33 -0.81 -4.10
CA PHE A 231 -0.29 -2.11 -4.31
C PHE A 231 -0.34 -2.43 -5.80
N ASP A 232 -0.85 -3.59 -6.16
CA ASP A 232 -0.84 -4.08 -7.55
C ASP A 232 -1.57 -3.14 -8.50
N GLY A 233 -2.69 -2.53 -8.07
CA GLY A 233 -3.41 -1.56 -8.88
C GLY A 233 -2.58 -0.33 -9.27
N TYR A 234 -1.65 0.09 -8.41
CA TYR A 234 -0.72 1.17 -8.71
C TYR A 234 0.32 0.73 -9.75
N HIS A 235 0.87 -0.48 -9.60
CA HIS A 235 1.85 -1.04 -10.55
C HIS A 235 1.21 -1.26 -11.93
N LEU A 236 0.02 -1.87 -11.95
CA LEU A 236 -0.82 -2.03 -13.12
C LEU A 236 -1.08 -0.70 -13.82
N LEU A 237 -1.49 0.35 -13.09
CA LEU A 237 -1.74 1.66 -13.67
C LEU A 237 -0.46 2.28 -14.25
N ALA A 238 0.67 2.13 -13.56
CA ALA A 238 1.98 2.59 -14.02
C ALA A 238 2.42 1.88 -15.31
N ASP A 239 2.24 0.55 -15.39
CA ASP A 239 2.64 -0.25 -16.54
C ASP A 239 1.69 -0.14 -17.73
N ILE A 240 0.40 0.05 -17.48
CA ILE A 240 -0.57 0.46 -18.50
C ILE A 240 -0.13 1.81 -19.05
N THR A 241 0.04 2.84 -18.22
CA THR A 241 0.38 4.20 -18.67
C THR A 241 1.80 4.33 -19.23
N GLY A 242 2.69 3.38 -18.93
CA GLY A 242 4.11 3.43 -19.29
C GLY A 242 4.89 4.49 -18.50
N VAL A 243 4.36 4.92 -17.35
CA VAL A 243 4.92 5.99 -16.53
C VAL A 243 5.53 5.38 -15.28
N PRO A 244 6.87 5.25 -15.22
CA PRO A 244 7.51 4.75 -14.01
C PRO A 244 7.29 5.73 -12.85
N ASP A 245 6.92 5.19 -11.69
CA ASP A 245 6.69 5.92 -10.43
C ASP A 245 5.69 7.09 -10.54
N LEU A 246 4.39 6.79 -10.58
CA LEU A 246 3.30 7.79 -10.62
C LEU A 246 3.37 8.83 -9.47
N PHE A 247 3.91 8.46 -8.30
CA PHE A 247 4.03 9.38 -7.15
C PHE A 247 5.01 10.53 -7.45
N SER A 248 6.02 10.29 -8.30
CA SER A 248 6.93 11.35 -8.75
C SER A 248 6.22 12.42 -9.57
N ARG A 249 5.08 12.09 -10.19
CA ARG A 249 4.29 12.98 -11.04
C ARG A 249 3.28 13.82 -10.26
N ILE A 250 2.97 13.50 -9.01
CA ILE A 250 2.02 14.28 -8.20
C ILE A 250 2.38 15.76 -8.16
N LYS A 251 3.62 16.09 -7.74
CA LYS A 251 4.06 17.49 -7.60
C LYS A 251 4.04 18.23 -8.95
N PRO A 252 4.65 17.70 -10.03
CA PRO A 252 4.56 18.33 -11.35
C PRO A 252 3.12 18.52 -11.84
N THR A 253 2.25 17.52 -11.67
CA THR A 253 0.85 17.59 -12.11
C THR A 253 0.07 18.66 -11.34
N LEU A 254 0.18 18.68 -10.00
CA LEU A 254 -0.48 19.71 -9.18
C LEU A 254 0.05 21.11 -9.48
N LEU A 255 1.37 21.26 -9.68
CA LEU A 255 1.97 22.52 -10.07
C LEU A 255 1.52 22.98 -11.46
N GLY A 256 1.30 22.05 -12.38
CA GLY A 256 0.83 22.30 -13.73
C GLY A 256 -0.65 22.70 -13.83
N VAL A 257 -1.44 22.52 -12.76
CA VAL A 257 -2.82 23.05 -12.69
C VAL A 257 -2.80 24.57 -12.46
N LEU A 258 -1.74 25.12 -11.85
CA LEU A 258 -1.66 26.55 -11.57
C LEU A 258 -1.53 27.40 -12.85
N PRO A 259 -2.28 28.51 -12.98
CA PRO A 259 -2.35 29.31 -14.21
C PRO A 259 -0.98 29.78 -14.73
N TRP A 260 -0.08 30.13 -13.82
CA TRP A 260 1.27 30.64 -14.10
C TRP A 260 2.30 29.56 -14.47
N ARG A 261 1.91 28.27 -14.49
CA ARG A 261 2.77 27.15 -14.91
C ARG A 261 2.17 26.34 -16.07
N TRP A 262 1.13 26.86 -16.70
CA TRP A 262 0.57 26.28 -17.91
C TRP A 262 1.63 26.29 -19.01
N GLY A 263 2.09 25.09 -19.42
CA GLY A 263 3.09 24.94 -20.48
C GLY A 263 4.41 24.27 -20.08
N ASP A 264 4.58 23.86 -18.81
CA ASP A 264 5.83 23.23 -18.33
C ASP A 264 6.25 22.02 -19.22
N PRO A 265 7.43 22.04 -19.89
CA PRO A 265 7.86 21.01 -20.83
C PRO A 265 7.90 19.61 -20.22
N HIS A 266 8.17 19.51 -18.91
CA HIS A 266 8.23 18.25 -18.18
C HIS A 266 6.86 17.53 -18.09
N ALA A 267 5.75 18.27 -18.20
CA ALA A 267 4.40 17.69 -18.27
C ALA A 267 4.04 17.20 -19.68
N ARG A 268 4.72 17.73 -20.72
CA ARG A 268 4.47 17.39 -22.12
C ARG A 268 5.15 16.11 -22.61
N MET A 269 6.10 15.55 -21.83
CA MET A 269 6.84 14.33 -22.19
C MET A 269 5.97 13.06 -22.25
N LEU A 270 4.73 13.09 -21.76
CA LEU A 270 3.82 11.96 -21.76
C LEU A 270 2.85 11.97 -22.95
N LYS A 271 2.48 10.76 -23.42
CA LYS A 271 1.36 10.56 -24.34
C LYS A 271 0.08 11.22 -23.78
N PRO A 272 -0.78 11.84 -24.61
CA PRO A 272 -1.94 12.60 -24.14
C PRO A 272 -2.87 11.80 -23.23
N TRP A 273 -3.19 10.56 -23.61
CA TRP A 273 -4.07 9.70 -22.82
C TRP A 273 -3.45 9.32 -21.46
N ALA A 274 -2.14 9.05 -21.42
CA ALA A 274 -1.43 8.72 -20.18
C ALA A 274 -1.42 9.92 -19.23
N ARG A 275 -1.29 11.14 -19.77
CA ARG A 275 -1.43 12.38 -18.99
C ARG A 275 -2.82 12.51 -18.38
N ILE A 276 -3.89 12.29 -19.15
CA ILE A 276 -5.26 12.36 -18.65
C ILE A 276 -5.46 11.39 -17.49
N VAL A 277 -5.02 10.13 -17.66
CA VAL A 277 -5.13 9.10 -16.62
C VAL A 277 -4.35 9.49 -15.37
N VAL A 278 -3.09 9.94 -15.50
CA VAL A 278 -2.27 10.38 -14.36
C VAL A 278 -2.90 11.58 -13.67
N THR A 279 -3.40 12.57 -14.40
CA THR A 279 -4.06 13.75 -13.83
C THR A 279 -5.32 13.36 -13.08
N ALA A 280 -6.20 12.56 -13.69
CA ALA A 280 -7.41 12.06 -13.02
C ALA A 280 -7.06 11.30 -11.74
N TRP A 281 -6.06 10.42 -11.80
CA TRP A 281 -5.55 9.70 -10.64
C TRP A 281 -5.05 10.64 -9.54
N VAL A 282 -4.24 11.65 -9.86
CA VAL A 282 -3.75 12.65 -8.89
C VAL A 282 -4.92 13.38 -8.24
N MET A 283 -5.90 13.81 -9.03
CA MET A 283 -7.05 14.58 -8.54
C MET A 283 -8.00 13.76 -7.67
N VAL A 284 -8.01 12.43 -7.79
CA VAL A 284 -8.81 11.54 -6.92
C VAL A 284 -8.01 11.10 -5.70
N VAL A 285 -6.78 10.60 -5.91
CA VAL A 285 -5.99 9.96 -4.86
C VAL A 285 -5.41 10.96 -3.87
N VAL A 286 -4.97 12.15 -4.32
CA VAL A 286 -4.38 13.12 -3.39
C VAL A 286 -5.41 13.64 -2.38
N PRO A 287 -6.60 14.12 -2.78
CA PRO A 287 -7.63 14.52 -1.81
C PRO A 287 -8.06 13.36 -0.91
N LEU A 288 -8.23 12.15 -1.47
CA LEU A 288 -8.58 10.97 -0.68
C LEU A 288 -7.53 10.64 0.39
N LEU A 289 -6.24 10.68 0.05
CA LEU A 289 -5.14 10.48 1.00
C LEU A 289 -5.07 11.59 2.06
N LEU A 290 -5.38 12.84 1.70
CA LEU A 290 -5.44 13.95 2.66
C LEU A 290 -6.64 13.80 3.62
N CYS A 291 -7.82 13.46 3.10
CA CYS A 291 -9.02 13.22 3.92
C CYS A 291 -8.82 12.04 4.87
N THR A 292 -8.24 10.93 4.39
CA THR A 292 -7.94 9.77 5.24
C THR A 292 -6.89 10.08 6.30
N LEU A 293 -5.85 10.88 5.97
CA LEU A 293 -4.89 11.36 6.96
C LEU A 293 -5.55 12.26 8.01
N ALA A 294 -6.38 13.21 7.60
CA ALA A 294 -7.11 14.10 8.51
C ALA A 294 -8.05 13.32 9.43
N ALA A 295 -8.85 12.40 8.86
CA ALA A 295 -9.72 11.52 9.64
C ALA A 295 -8.94 10.67 10.64
N THR A 296 -7.77 10.15 10.24
CA THR A 296 -6.88 9.39 11.13
C THR A 296 -6.36 10.24 12.29
N ILE A 297 -5.94 11.48 12.03
CA ILE A 297 -5.47 12.41 13.06
C ILE A 297 -6.60 12.77 14.03
N ILE A 298 -7.81 13.03 13.51
CA ILE A 298 -8.99 13.34 14.34
C ILE A 298 -9.42 12.13 15.17
N ALA A 299 -9.35 10.92 14.62
CA ALA A 299 -9.75 9.69 15.32
C ALA A 299 -8.71 9.19 16.33
N LEU A 300 -7.47 9.67 16.28
CA LEU A 300 -6.36 9.14 17.09
C LEU A 300 -6.62 9.18 18.62
N PRO A 301 -7.14 10.27 19.23
CA PRO A 301 -7.50 10.31 20.65
C PRO A 301 -8.46 9.18 21.05
N ARG A 302 -9.47 8.92 20.21
CA ARG A 302 -10.48 7.89 20.44
C ARG A 302 -9.91 6.48 20.27
N LEU A 303 -9.02 6.28 19.30
CA LEU A 303 -8.27 5.04 19.13
C LEU A 303 -7.40 4.75 20.37
N MET A 304 -6.72 5.77 20.89
CA MET A 304 -5.91 5.66 22.12
C MET A 304 -6.79 5.33 23.33
N GLY A 305 -7.93 5.99 23.51
CA GLY A 305 -8.87 5.71 24.59
C GLY A 305 -9.45 4.29 24.53
N THR A 306 -9.79 3.83 23.32
CA THR A 306 -10.28 2.47 23.08
C THR A 306 -9.20 1.43 23.40
N ALA A 307 -7.97 1.66 22.93
CA ALA A 307 -6.85 0.78 23.22
C ALA A 307 -6.52 0.75 24.72
N TRP A 308 -6.54 1.90 25.40
CA TRP A 308 -6.31 1.98 26.84
C TRP A 308 -7.34 1.15 27.63
N SER A 309 -8.63 1.31 27.32
CA SER A 309 -9.69 0.52 27.95
C SER A 309 -9.57 -0.97 27.64
N ALA A 310 -9.27 -1.34 26.39
CA ALA A 310 -9.08 -2.73 25.99
C ALA A 310 -7.88 -3.37 26.71
N LEU A 311 -6.77 -2.64 26.85
CA LEU A 311 -5.59 -3.09 27.58
C LEU A 311 -5.88 -3.30 29.06
N GLY A 312 -6.67 -2.42 29.69
CA GLY A 312 -7.15 -2.62 31.06
C GLY A 312 -7.89 -3.95 31.22
N LYS A 313 -8.87 -4.22 30.36
CA LYS A 313 -9.63 -5.49 30.37
C LYS A 313 -8.73 -6.71 30.17
N GLN A 314 -7.78 -6.66 29.23
CA GLN A 314 -6.87 -7.78 29.01
C GLN A 314 -5.91 -7.99 30.21
N ARG A 315 -5.46 -6.91 30.85
CA ARG A 315 -4.61 -6.97 32.04
C ARG A 315 -5.32 -7.66 33.21
N ASP A 316 -6.58 -7.31 33.46
CA ASP A 316 -7.36 -7.90 34.56
C ASP A 316 -7.54 -9.41 34.34
N VAL A 317 -7.86 -9.84 33.11
CA VAL A 317 -7.99 -11.28 32.81
C VAL A 317 -6.63 -11.99 32.86
N LEU A 318 -5.56 -11.34 32.41
CA LEU A 318 -4.21 -11.89 32.48
C LEU A 318 -3.76 -12.13 33.93
N SER A 319 -4.06 -11.23 34.86
CA SER A 319 -3.67 -11.42 36.27
C SER A 319 -4.40 -12.60 36.92
N HIS A 320 -5.67 -12.84 36.55
CA HIS A 320 -6.41 -14.02 37.03
C HIS A 320 -5.87 -15.30 36.40
N ALA A 321 -5.70 -15.35 35.07
CA ALA A 321 -5.15 -16.51 34.37
C ALA A 321 -3.75 -16.91 34.88
N TRP A 322 -2.92 -15.92 35.22
CA TRP A 322 -1.59 -16.14 35.79
C TRP A 322 -1.67 -16.71 37.21
N ALA A 323 -2.60 -16.22 38.03
CA ALA A 323 -2.83 -16.74 39.38
C ALA A 323 -3.37 -18.18 39.37
N ASP A 324 -4.23 -18.51 38.40
CA ASP A 324 -4.83 -19.84 38.23
C ASP A 324 -3.90 -20.85 37.54
N GLY A 325 -2.72 -20.41 37.08
CA GLY A 325 -1.75 -21.27 36.38
C GLY A 325 -2.13 -21.62 34.93
N ASP A 326 -3.17 -20.98 34.36
CA ASP A 326 -3.56 -21.18 32.96
C ASP A 326 -2.62 -20.43 32.01
N MET A 327 -1.53 -21.10 31.66
CA MET A 327 -0.50 -20.58 30.74
C MET A 327 -1.02 -20.34 29.32
N VAL A 328 -2.03 -21.10 28.89
CA VAL A 328 -2.60 -20.95 27.55
C VAL A 328 -3.37 -19.63 27.47
N GLN A 329 -4.24 -19.39 28.45
CA GLN A 329 -5.00 -18.15 28.52
C GLN A 329 -4.07 -16.96 28.76
N ALA A 330 -3.10 -17.05 29.67
CA ALA A 330 -2.13 -15.98 29.90
C ALA A 330 -1.39 -15.59 28.61
N THR A 331 -0.89 -16.58 27.85
CA THR A 331 -0.21 -16.34 26.56
C THR A 331 -1.14 -15.68 25.55
N ALA A 332 -2.38 -16.14 25.43
CA ALA A 332 -3.37 -15.56 24.53
C ALA A 332 -3.67 -14.09 24.86
N ARG A 333 -3.74 -13.72 26.15
CA ARG A 333 -3.96 -12.33 26.58
C ARG A 333 -2.78 -11.43 26.25
N VAL A 334 -1.55 -11.89 26.45
CA VAL A 334 -0.34 -11.16 26.05
C VAL A 334 -0.34 -10.90 24.54
N LEU A 335 -0.65 -11.91 23.73
CA LEU A 335 -0.77 -11.75 22.27
C LEU A 335 -1.87 -10.75 21.88
N ALA A 336 -3.03 -10.79 22.56
CA ALA A 336 -4.11 -9.83 22.33
C ALA A 336 -3.70 -8.40 22.68
N MET A 337 -2.97 -8.19 23.77
CA MET A 337 -2.44 -6.87 24.16
C MET A 337 -1.47 -6.33 23.11
N ILE A 338 -0.55 -7.17 22.61
CA ILE A 338 0.37 -6.81 21.52
C ILE A 338 -0.40 -6.43 20.26
N ALA A 339 -1.42 -7.21 19.89
CA ALA A 339 -2.27 -6.95 18.73
C ALA A 339 -3.04 -5.62 18.83
N ILE A 340 -3.46 -5.20 20.03
CA ILE A 340 -4.08 -3.89 20.29
C ILE A 340 -3.07 -2.75 20.14
N LEU A 341 -1.83 -2.94 20.60
CA LEU A 341 -0.79 -1.91 20.60
C LEU A 341 -0.23 -1.61 19.20
N ILE A 342 -0.10 -2.62 18.34
CA ILE A 342 0.51 -2.48 17.02
C ILE A 342 -0.18 -1.40 16.15
N PRO A 343 -1.52 -1.39 15.97
CA PRO A 343 -2.19 -0.39 15.15
C PRO A 343 -2.03 1.03 15.71
N VAL A 344 -2.17 1.21 17.04
CA VAL A 344 -2.05 2.53 17.69
C VAL A 344 -0.63 3.07 17.58
N ALA A 345 0.37 2.23 17.84
CA ALA A 345 1.78 2.59 17.67
C ALA A 345 2.07 2.93 16.20
N GLY A 346 1.50 2.18 15.25
CA GLY A 346 1.67 2.40 13.82
C GLY A 346 1.09 3.71 13.32
N VAL A 347 -0.14 4.03 13.72
CA VAL A 347 -0.78 5.31 13.38
C VAL A 347 0.02 6.47 13.97
N THR A 348 0.36 6.40 15.26
CA THR A 348 1.17 7.42 15.94
C THR A 348 2.51 7.62 15.23
N TYR A 349 3.22 6.53 14.92
CA TYR A 349 4.48 6.58 14.17
C TYR A 349 4.30 7.22 12.79
N MET A 350 3.24 6.88 12.06
CA MET A 350 2.95 7.44 10.75
C MET A 350 2.72 8.95 10.81
N VAL A 351 1.89 9.41 11.76
CA VAL A 351 1.58 10.84 11.96
C VAL A 351 2.86 11.61 12.31
N VAL A 352 3.63 11.14 13.29
CA VAL A 352 4.90 11.77 13.70
C VAL A 352 5.90 11.81 12.53
N ARG A 353 6.00 10.72 11.76
CA ARG A 353 6.92 10.63 10.62
C ARG A 353 6.54 11.61 9.50
N ILE A 354 5.25 11.73 9.19
CA ILE A 354 4.74 12.69 8.19
C ILE A 354 4.99 14.11 8.67
N ALA A 355 4.62 14.43 9.92
CA ALA A 355 4.86 15.75 10.51
C ALA A 355 6.34 16.15 10.44
N ARG A 356 7.24 15.26 10.88
CA ARG A 356 8.69 15.49 10.84
C ARG A 356 9.20 15.70 9.40
N ARG A 357 8.78 14.86 8.46
CA ARG A 357 9.23 14.97 7.06
C ARG A 357 8.72 16.25 6.40
N SER A 358 7.48 16.65 6.67
CA SER A 358 6.88 17.88 6.18
C SER A 358 7.59 19.11 6.77
N ALA A 359 7.85 19.11 8.08
CA ALA A 359 8.57 20.19 8.76
C ALA A 359 9.99 20.35 8.20
N ILE A 360 10.76 19.26 8.09
CA ILE A 360 12.10 19.28 7.49
C ILE A 360 12.05 19.75 6.03
N GLY A 361 11.07 19.28 5.26
CA GLY A 361 10.89 19.66 3.86
C GLY A 361 10.58 21.14 3.70
N ALA A 362 9.67 21.68 4.52
CA ALA A 362 9.36 23.11 4.55
C ALA A 362 10.56 23.95 5.00
N TRP A 363 11.32 23.47 5.99
CA TRP A 363 12.51 24.15 6.48
C TRP A 363 13.57 24.30 5.39
N HIS A 364 13.92 23.22 4.70
CA HIS A 364 14.89 23.26 3.61
C HIS A 364 14.35 24.00 2.38
N GLY A 365 13.08 23.84 2.05
CA GLY A 365 12.44 24.50 0.90
C GLY A 365 12.32 26.02 1.03
N THR A 366 12.40 26.55 2.27
CA THR A 366 12.35 27.98 2.57
C THR A 366 13.72 28.59 2.86
N ALA A 367 14.80 27.82 2.73
CA ALA A 367 16.16 28.34 2.90
C ALA A 367 16.43 29.51 1.93
N GLY A 368 16.96 30.62 2.45
CA GLY A 368 17.25 31.84 1.67
C GLY A 368 16.02 32.68 1.28
N LYS A 369 14.80 32.32 1.73
CA LYS A 369 13.55 33.04 1.40
C LYS A 369 12.78 33.41 2.69
N PRO A 370 13.06 34.58 3.31
CA PRO A 370 12.53 34.92 4.63
C PRO A 370 11.00 34.98 4.66
N ALA A 371 10.36 35.60 3.66
CA ALA A 371 8.90 35.67 3.57
C ALA A 371 8.24 34.28 3.49
N MET A 372 8.79 33.36 2.68
CA MET A 372 8.29 31.99 2.57
C MET A 372 8.51 31.19 3.86
N ARG A 373 9.58 31.49 4.62
CA ARG A 373 9.84 30.86 5.91
C ARG A 373 8.83 31.30 6.97
N VAL A 374 8.52 32.59 7.04
CA VAL A 374 7.47 33.11 7.93
C VAL A 374 6.13 32.48 7.59
N LEU A 375 5.75 32.45 6.31
CA LEU A 375 4.49 31.82 5.88
C LEU A 375 4.43 30.33 6.25
N ALA A 376 5.51 29.57 6.03
CA ALA A 376 5.56 28.16 6.40
C ALA A 376 5.42 27.93 7.92
N ILE A 377 6.02 28.79 8.73
CA ILE A 377 5.90 28.75 10.20
C ILE A 377 4.45 29.05 10.62
N LEU A 378 3.82 30.10 10.06
CA LEU A 378 2.44 30.47 10.36
C LEU A 378 1.45 29.36 10.00
N LEU A 379 1.59 28.77 8.79
CA LEU A 379 0.77 27.64 8.38
C LEU A 379 0.99 26.41 9.27
N GLY A 380 2.25 26.13 9.63
CA GLY A 380 2.58 25.06 10.58
C GLY A 380 1.93 25.27 11.94
N ALA A 381 2.00 26.50 12.48
CA ALA A 381 1.37 26.86 13.74
C ALA A 381 -0.16 26.72 13.67
N ALA A 382 -0.81 27.19 12.61
CA ALA A 382 -2.25 27.04 12.42
C ALA A 382 -2.69 25.57 12.42
N VAL A 383 -1.95 24.70 11.72
CA VAL A 383 -2.21 23.25 11.71
C VAL A 383 -2.03 22.64 13.10
N ILE A 384 -0.95 22.98 13.81
CA ILE A 384 -0.70 22.48 15.17
C ILE A 384 -1.82 22.93 16.12
N THR A 385 -2.25 24.19 16.05
CA THR A 385 -3.36 24.71 16.86
C THR A 385 -4.66 23.99 16.54
N GLY A 386 -4.97 23.74 15.26
CA GLY A 386 -6.15 22.97 14.87
C GLY A 386 -6.13 21.53 15.39
N ILE A 387 -4.98 20.86 15.36
CA ILE A 387 -4.80 19.52 15.94
C ILE A 387 -4.94 19.57 17.47
N ALA A 388 -4.30 20.53 18.13
CA ALA A 388 -4.38 20.70 19.59
C ALA A 388 -5.83 20.96 20.04
N TYR A 389 -6.58 21.76 19.28
CA TYR A 389 -8.00 21.98 19.51
C TYR A 389 -8.81 20.70 19.34
N ALA A 390 -8.58 19.95 18.24
CA ALA A 390 -9.25 18.67 18.01
C ALA A 390 -8.95 17.65 19.12
N TRP A 391 -7.73 17.66 19.66
CA TRP A 391 -7.27 16.74 20.70
C TRP A 391 -7.51 17.23 22.13
N TRP A 392 -8.01 18.46 22.29
CA TRP A 392 -8.27 19.05 23.60
C TRP A 392 -9.14 18.11 24.44
N PRO A 393 -8.83 17.87 25.71
CA PRO A 393 -9.64 16.97 26.55
C PRO A 393 -11.06 17.52 26.67
N GLY A 394 -12.05 16.69 26.34
CA GLY A 394 -13.47 17.00 26.45
C GLY A 394 -14.28 15.71 26.56
N GLU A 395 -15.52 15.83 27.02
CA GLU A 395 -16.41 14.68 27.21
C GLU A 395 -16.54 13.90 25.89
N GLY A 396 -16.13 12.63 25.92
CA GLY A 396 -16.20 11.73 24.76
C GLY A 396 -15.01 11.72 23.80
N ARG A 397 -13.99 12.59 23.91
CA ARG A 397 -12.84 12.57 22.96
C ARG A 397 -11.88 11.40 23.14
N TYR A 398 -11.71 10.93 24.36
CA TYR A 398 -10.89 9.76 24.71
C TYR A 398 -11.73 8.58 25.20
N ARG A 399 -13.06 8.60 24.98
CA ARG A 399 -13.90 7.47 25.37
C ARG A 399 -13.69 6.28 24.43
N PRO A 400 -13.77 5.03 24.93
CA PRO A 400 -13.72 3.86 24.08
C PRO A 400 -14.87 3.84 23.06
N ILE A 401 -14.60 3.30 21.87
CA ILE A 401 -15.63 3.02 20.87
C ILE A 401 -16.60 1.98 21.44
N GLN A 402 -17.90 2.27 21.35
CA GLN A 402 -18.97 1.43 21.84
C GLN A 402 -19.53 0.52 20.73
N PRO A 403 -20.07 -0.67 21.06
CA PRO A 403 -20.58 -1.62 20.07
C PRO A 403 -21.69 -1.08 19.15
N TRP A 404 -22.48 -0.12 19.62
CA TRP A 404 -23.59 0.48 18.86
C TRP A 404 -23.18 1.67 17.99
N GLU A 405 -21.93 2.15 18.11
CA GLU A 405 -21.41 3.25 17.31
C GLU A 405 -21.02 2.70 15.92
N ARG A 406 -21.92 2.86 14.94
CA ARG A 406 -21.77 2.28 13.59
C ARG A 406 -20.65 2.92 12.76
N GLY A 407 -20.02 3.98 13.26
CA GLY A 407 -18.86 4.62 12.63
C GLY A 407 -19.19 5.31 11.32
N THR A 408 -20.44 5.72 11.14
CA THR A 408 -20.86 6.42 9.92
C THR A 408 -20.37 7.87 9.94
N VAL A 409 -20.23 8.50 8.77
CA VAL A 409 -19.85 9.93 8.65
C VAL A 409 -20.81 10.82 9.45
N GLY A 410 -22.08 10.41 9.60
CA GLY A 410 -23.08 11.06 10.45
C GLY A 410 -22.74 11.02 11.95
N ASP A 411 -22.20 9.90 12.46
CA ASP A 411 -21.79 9.77 13.87
C ASP A 411 -20.57 10.65 14.21
N ILE A 412 -19.69 10.85 13.22
CA ILE A 412 -18.53 11.75 13.34
C ILE A 412 -18.99 13.22 13.34
N MET A 413 -19.99 13.57 12.52
CA MET A 413 -20.59 14.91 12.52
C MET A 413 -21.37 15.19 13.82
N TYR A 414 -22.09 14.20 14.34
CA TYR A 414 -22.78 14.28 15.63
C TYR A 414 -21.80 14.49 16.80
N ALA A 415 -20.68 13.77 16.79
CA ALA A 415 -19.62 13.93 17.80
C ALA A 415 -18.80 15.24 17.66
N ILE A 416 -18.77 15.85 16.46
CA ILE A 416 -18.06 17.11 16.20
C ILE A 416 -18.95 18.35 16.49
N GLY A 417 -20.27 18.17 16.64
CA GLY A 417 -21.10 19.20 17.26
C GLY A 417 -22.56 19.14 16.88
N VAL A 418 -23.39 18.51 17.72
CA VAL A 418 -24.76 18.96 18.02
C VAL A 418 -25.07 18.63 19.48
N GLU A 419 -24.50 19.40 20.41
CA GLU A 419 -24.93 19.41 21.83
C GLU A 419 -25.40 20.82 22.24
N ARG A 420 -26.04 21.51 21.29
CA ARG A 420 -26.93 22.63 21.57
C ARG A 420 -28.16 22.42 20.70
N MET A 421 -29.34 22.37 21.33
CA MET A 421 -30.67 22.05 20.77
C MET A 421 -31.14 20.61 20.96
N SER A 422 -31.20 20.15 22.22
CA SER A 422 -32.36 19.39 22.68
C SER A 422 -32.45 19.54 24.20
N GLU A 423 -33.42 20.33 24.65
CA GLU A 423 -33.86 20.30 26.04
C GLU A 423 -34.28 18.85 26.41
N PRO A 424 -34.07 18.41 27.65
CA PRO A 424 -34.59 17.12 28.09
C PRO A 424 -36.13 17.15 28.04
N PRO A 425 -36.79 16.03 27.66
CA PRO A 425 -38.24 15.99 27.64
C PRO A 425 -38.77 16.23 29.06
N ARG A 426 -39.61 17.25 29.22
CA ARG A 426 -40.37 17.48 30.44
C ARG A 426 -41.20 16.23 30.73
N THR A 427 -40.99 15.64 31.90
CA THR A 427 -41.89 14.66 32.49
C THR A 427 -43.27 15.28 32.64
N VAL A 428 -44.25 14.78 31.91
CA VAL A 428 -45.67 15.07 32.16
C VAL A 428 -46.13 14.06 33.20
N ASN A 429 -46.62 14.58 34.33
CA ASN A 429 -47.33 13.82 35.36
C ASN A 429 -48.67 13.31 34.85
#